data_AF-A0A970R9G8-F1
#
_entry.id   AF-A0A970R9G8-F1
#
_cell.length_a   1.000
_cell.length_b   1.000
_cell.length_c   1.000
_cell.angle_alpha   90.00
_cell.angle_beta   90.00
_cell.angle_gamma   90.00
#
_symmetry.space_group_name_H-M   'P 1'
#
loop_
_entity.id
_entity.type
_entity.pdbx_description
1 polymer ?
#
loop_
_entity_poly.entity_id
_entity_poly.type
_entity_poly.pdbx_seq_one_letter_code
_entity_poly.pdbx_strand_id
1 'polypeptide(L)'
;MNAPFKLRPYQQEAVDATLKHFRKSADSAVIVLPTGAGKSLVIAELARLARRKILVVTHVKELVEQNHAKYQSYGVQGGIFSAGLKRKDNQHQVTFASVQSVAANLEQFKDEYSLIIIDECHRVSGEEDSQYQRIIEQLRQHNTGLKVLGLTAT
;
A
#
# COMPACT_ATOMS: atom_id res chain seq x y z
N MET A 1 8.83 -25.29 1.06
CA MET A 1 8.32 -23.91 0.98
C MET A 1 7.32 -23.87 -0.15
N ASN A 2 6.03 -23.65 0.16
CA ASN A 2 5.01 -23.56 -0.89
C ASN A 2 5.35 -22.39 -1.80
N ALA A 3 5.31 -22.63 -3.11
CA ALA A 3 5.61 -21.60 -4.09
C ALA A 3 4.65 -20.40 -3.86
N PRO A 4 5.15 -19.15 -3.87
CA PRO A 4 4.29 -17.98 -3.85
C PRO A 4 3.28 -18.09 -5.01
N PHE A 5 2.09 -17.51 -4.84
CA PHE A 5 1.07 -17.50 -5.89
C PHE A 5 1.71 -17.09 -7.22
N LYS A 6 1.61 -17.97 -8.24
CA LYS A 6 2.08 -17.63 -9.57
C LYS A 6 1.15 -16.56 -10.14
N LEU A 7 1.68 -15.34 -10.26
CA LEU A 7 0.95 -14.23 -10.86
C LEU A 7 0.57 -14.56 -12.31
N ARG A 8 -0.62 -14.10 -12.71
CA ARG A 8 -1.02 -14.11 -14.12
C ARG A 8 -0.17 -13.11 -14.90
N PRO A 9 0.00 -13.27 -16.24
CA PRO A 9 0.87 -12.40 -17.02
C PRO A 9 0.64 -10.91 -16.82
N TYR A 10 -0.63 -10.46 -16.83
CA TYR A 10 -0.97 -9.04 -16.62
C TYR A 10 -0.69 -8.54 -15.19
N GLN A 11 -0.74 -9.43 -14.19
CA GLN A 11 -0.40 -9.08 -12.81
C GLN A 11 1.11 -8.91 -12.67
N GLN A 12 1.89 -9.81 -13.28
CA GLN A 12 3.34 -9.71 -13.32
C GLN A 12 3.78 -8.46 -14.08
N GLU A 13 3.15 -8.16 -15.21
CA GLU A 13 3.40 -6.94 -15.98
C GLU A 13 3.16 -5.68 -15.14
N ALA A 14 2.08 -5.62 -14.35
CA ALA A 14 1.82 -4.52 -13.44
C ALA A 14 2.91 -4.36 -12.37
N VAL A 15 3.39 -5.47 -11.80
CA VAL A 15 4.52 -5.47 -10.85
C VAL A 15 5.79 -4.98 -11.52
N ASP A 16 6.14 -5.53 -12.68
CA ASP A 16 7.38 -5.19 -13.40
C ASP A 16 7.39 -3.74 -13.88
N ALA A 17 6.25 -3.24 -14.38
CA ALA A 17 6.08 -1.84 -14.76
C ALA A 17 6.29 -0.90 -13.57
N THR A 18 5.72 -1.23 -12.41
CA THR A 18 5.89 -0.47 -11.17
C THR A 18 7.36 -0.42 -10.74
N LEU A 19 8.04 -1.57 -10.73
CA LEU A 19 9.46 -1.64 -10.38
C LEU A 19 10.33 -0.88 -11.37
N LYS A 20 10.04 -0.98 -12.67
CA LYS A 20 10.77 -0.27 -13.73
C LYS A 20 10.61 1.25 -13.59
N HIS A 21 9.39 1.72 -13.34
CA HIS A 21 9.10 3.13 -13.11
C HIS A 21 9.87 3.66 -11.89
N PHE A 22 9.69 3.00 -10.74
CA PHE A 22 10.30 3.46 -9.48
C PHE A 22 11.81 3.23 -9.36
N ARG A 23 12.44 2.51 -10.28
CA ARG A 23 13.91 2.47 -10.41
C ARG A 23 14.47 3.69 -11.13
N LYS A 24 13.64 4.38 -11.92
CA LYS A 24 14.05 5.52 -12.76
C LYS A 24 13.55 6.86 -12.23
N SER A 25 12.38 6.88 -11.60
CA SER A 25 11.74 8.09 -11.06
C SER A 25 11.13 7.83 -9.68
N ALA A 26 10.88 8.90 -8.93
CA ALA A 26 10.05 8.88 -7.72
C ALA A 26 8.64 9.44 -7.97
N ASP A 27 8.32 9.85 -9.21
CA ASP A 27 7.01 10.39 -9.57
C ASP A 27 5.89 9.40 -9.24
N SER A 28 4.78 9.92 -8.74
CA SER A 28 3.59 9.11 -8.43
C SER A 28 3.11 8.35 -9.67
N ALA A 29 2.61 7.14 -9.48
CA ALA A 29 2.05 6.31 -10.55
C ALA A 29 0.71 5.71 -10.15
N VAL A 30 -0.10 5.33 -11.14
CA VAL A 30 -1.38 4.63 -10.93
C VAL A 30 -1.42 3.39 -11.81
N ILE A 31 -1.85 2.27 -11.23
CA ILE A 31 -2.21 1.04 -11.95
C ILE A 31 -3.73 0.93 -11.98
N VAL A 32 -4.29 0.77 -13.18
CA VAL A 32 -5.71 0.50 -13.37
C VAL A 32 -5.87 -0.98 -13.71
N LEU A 33 -6.59 -1.71 -12.84
CA LEU A 33 -6.92 -3.12 -13.01
C LEU A 33 -8.40 -3.32 -12.66
N PRO A 34 -9.21 -3.93 -13.56
CA PRO A 34 -10.64 -4.06 -13.33
C PRO A 34 -10.95 -4.91 -12.09
N THR A 35 -12.15 -4.72 -11.54
CA THR A 35 -12.63 -5.54 -10.42
C THR A 35 -12.54 -7.03 -10.76
N GLY A 36 -12.08 -7.85 -9.81
CA GLY A 36 -11.85 -9.27 -10.04
C GLY A 36 -10.53 -9.62 -10.73
N ALA A 37 -9.74 -8.65 -11.20
CA ALA A 37 -8.42 -8.90 -11.78
C ALA A 37 -7.37 -9.36 -10.75
N GLY A 38 -7.68 -9.27 -9.46
CA GLY A 38 -6.77 -9.67 -8.38
C GLY A 38 -5.76 -8.61 -8.00
N LYS A 39 -6.18 -7.34 -7.85
CA LYS A 39 -5.33 -6.22 -7.38
C LYS A 39 -4.56 -6.56 -6.10
N SER A 40 -5.20 -7.26 -5.16
CA SER A 40 -4.56 -7.68 -3.90
C SER A 40 -3.34 -8.59 -4.08
N LEU A 41 -3.26 -9.38 -5.17
CA LEU A 41 -2.07 -10.17 -5.51
C LEU A 41 -0.91 -9.29 -5.97
N VAL A 42 -1.20 -8.24 -6.73
CA VAL A 42 -0.20 -7.24 -7.18
C VAL A 42 0.33 -6.46 -5.98
N ILE A 43 -0.56 -6.01 -5.09
CA ILE A 43 -0.19 -5.33 -3.83
C ILE A 43 0.68 -6.25 -2.97
N ALA A 44 0.26 -7.50 -2.76
CA ALA A 44 1.00 -8.46 -1.95
C ALA A 44 2.39 -8.74 -2.52
N GLU A 45 2.52 -8.88 -3.84
CA GLU A 45 3.82 -9.12 -4.47
C GLU A 45 4.75 -7.90 -4.39
N LEU A 46 4.24 -6.70 -4.66
CA LEU A 46 5.00 -5.45 -4.49
C LEU A 46 5.46 -5.28 -3.03
N ALA A 47 4.57 -5.59 -2.08
CA ALA A 47 4.88 -5.53 -0.67
C ALA A 47 5.95 -6.54 -0.26
N ARG A 48 5.89 -7.75 -0.81
CA ARG A 48 6.88 -8.81 -0.56
C ARG A 48 8.26 -8.47 -1.13
N LEU A 49 8.29 -7.80 -2.27
CA LEU A 49 9.54 -7.38 -2.93
C LEU A 49 10.18 -6.15 -2.29
N ALA A 50 9.42 -5.40 -1.47
CA ALA A 50 9.94 -4.25 -0.76
C ALA A 50 11.06 -4.67 0.23
N ARG A 51 12.11 -3.86 0.29
CA ARG A 51 13.26 -4.05 1.21
C ARG A 51 13.30 -3.05 2.36
N ARG A 52 12.47 -2.02 2.28
CA ARG A 52 12.32 -0.95 3.28
C ARG A 52 10.86 -0.90 3.70
N LYS A 53 10.58 -0.12 4.75
CA LYS A 53 9.23 0.01 5.27
C LYS A 53 8.29 0.55 4.19
N ILE A 54 7.08 -0.01 4.11
CA ILE A 54 6.02 0.45 3.21
C ILE A 54 4.68 0.48 3.95
N LEU A 55 3.79 1.34 3.47
CA LEU A 55 2.44 1.48 3.98
C LEU A 55 1.44 1.16 2.88
N VAL A 56 0.51 0.25 3.13
CA VAL A 56 -0.61 -0.05 2.23
C VAL A 56 -1.88 0.50 2.87
N VAL A 57 -2.52 1.48 2.23
CA VAL A 57 -3.72 2.13 2.75
C VAL A 57 -4.94 1.84 1.89
N THR A 58 -6.09 1.71 2.55
CA THR A 58 -7.40 1.62 1.90
C THR A 58 -8.48 2.21 2.80
N HIS A 59 -9.69 2.40 2.28
CA HIS A 59 -10.75 3.18 2.91
C HIS A 59 -11.67 2.37 3.85
N VAL A 60 -11.72 1.04 3.71
CA VAL A 60 -12.58 0.16 4.53
C VAL A 60 -11.78 -0.97 5.17
N LYS A 61 -12.19 -1.38 6.37
CA LYS A 61 -11.48 -2.37 7.19
C LYS A 61 -11.44 -3.76 6.54
N GLU A 62 -12.47 -4.11 5.78
CA GLU A 62 -12.58 -5.38 5.07
C GLU A 62 -11.47 -5.51 4.02
N LEU A 63 -11.18 -4.43 3.28
CA LEU A 63 -10.08 -4.41 2.32
C LEU A 63 -8.71 -4.44 3.02
N VAL A 64 -8.59 -3.80 4.19
CA VAL A 64 -7.35 -3.90 5.01
C VAL A 64 -7.08 -5.37 5.37
N GLU A 65 -8.10 -6.06 5.89
CA GLU A 65 -7.99 -7.47 6.29
C GLU A 65 -7.70 -8.37 5.08
N GLN A 66 -8.39 -8.17 3.96
CA GLN A 66 -8.18 -8.95 2.74
C GLN A 66 -6.76 -8.77 2.15
N ASN A 67 -6.27 -7.54 2.08
CA ASN A 67 -4.93 -7.25 1.58
C ASN A 67 -3.86 -7.83 2.51
N HIS A 68 -4.04 -7.71 3.83
CA HIS A 68 -3.15 -8.31 4.83
C HIS A 68 -3.15 -9.84 4.74
N ALA A 69 -4.32 -10.48 4.69
CA ALA A 69 -4.44 -11.94 4.56
C ALA A 69 -3.81 -12.43 3.25
N LYS A 70 -3.98 -11.67 2.15
CA LYS A 70 -3.35 -12.01 0.87
C LYS A 70 -1.83 -11.97 0.99
N TYR A 71 -1.27 -10.94 1.61
CA TYR A 71 0.16 -10.85 1.86
C TYR A 71 0.68 -11.97 2.77
N GLN A 72 -0.02 -12.28 3.88
CA GLN A 72 0.36 -13.38 4.78
C GLN A 72 0.35 -14.75 4.11
N SER A 73 -0.52 -14.96 3.11
CA SER A 73 -0.57 -16.22 2.36
C SER A 73 0.73 -16.55 1.59
N TYR A 74 1.66 -15.60 1.45
CA TYR A 74 2.98 -15.78 0.86
C TYR A 74 4.03 -16.23 1.90
N GLY A 75 3.62 -16.48 3.16
CA GLY A 75 4.52 -16.90 4.24
C GLY A 75 5.30 -15.75 4.89
N VAL A 76 4.84 -14.51 4.73
CA VAL A 76 5.46 -13.29 5.26
C VAL A 76 4.59 -12.64 6.33
N GLN A 77 5.20 -11.85 7.22
CA GLN A 77 4.51 -11.15 8.30
C GLN A 77 4.35 -9.66 7.98
N GLY A 78 3.20 -9.10 8.36
CA GLY A 78 2.90 -7.68 8.23
C GLY A 78 1.95 -7.22 9.33
N GLY A 79 1.95 -5.92 9.60
CA GLY A 79 1.10 -5.29 10.62
C GLY A 79 -0.27 -4.92 10.07
N ILE A 80 -1.23 -4.74 10.98
CA ILE A 80 -2.51 -4.08 10.68
C ILE A 80 -2.65 -2.85 11.56
N PHE A 81 -2.96 -1.72 10.93
CA PHE A 81 -3.30 -0.47 11.60
C PHE A 81 -4.72 -0.02 11.22
N SER A 82 -5.72 -0.55 11.92
CA SER A 82 -7.13 -0.21 11.69
C SER A 82 -7.91 -0.26 13.00
N ALA A 83 -8.50 0.89 13.36
CA ALA A 83 -9.44 0.97 14.49
C ALA A 83 -10.63 0.02 14.30
N GLY A 84 -11.12 -0.13 13.06
CA GLY A 84 -12.22 -1.03 12.71
C GLY A 84 -11.91 -2.52 12.93
N LEU A 85 -10.63 -2.90 12.92
CA LEU A 85 -10.14 -4.25 13.24
C LEU A 85 -9.56 -4.34 14.67
N LYS A 86 -9.67 -3.26 15.46
CA LYS A 86 -9.09 -3.15 16.81
C LYS A 86 -7.59 -3.50 16.87
N ARG A 87 -6.85 -3.21 15.79
CA ARG A 87 -5.41 -3.49 15.67
C ARG A 87 -4.66 -2.19 15.38
N LYS A 88 -3.59 -1.94 16.12
CA LYS A 88 -2.70 -0.78 15.96
C LYS A 88 -1.25 -1.22 15.93
N ASP A 89 -0.91 -1.97 14.89
CA ASP A 89 0.43 -2.50 14.70
C ASP A 89 1.07 -1.90 13.46
N ASN A 90 2.06 -1.04 13.71
CA ASN A 90 2.86 -0.37 12.69
C ASN A 90 4.35 -0.70 12.82
N GLN A 91 4.73 -1.76 13.55
CA GLN A 91 6.15 -2.07 13.79
C GLN A 91 6.77 -2.93 12.67
N HIS A 92 5.94 -3.50 11.82
CA HIS A 92 6.39 -4.36 10.71
C HIS A 92 6.94 -3.56 9.52
N GLN A 93 7.75 -4.24 8.69
CA GLN A 93 8.22 -3.69 7.41
C GLN A 93 7.04 -3.33 6.48
N VAL A 94 5.97 -4.12 6.51
CA VAL A 94 4.75 -3.87 5.73
C VAL A 94 3.59 -3.68 6.70
N THR A 95 2.93 -2.54 6.63
CA THR A 95 1.72 -2.26 7.41
C THR A 95 0.53 -2.06 6.47
N PHE A 96 -0.57 -2.77 6.73
CA PHE A 96 -1.85 -2.57 6.06
C PHE A 96 -2.76 -1.74 6.96
N ALA A 97 -3.29 -0.63 6.47
CA ALA A 97 -3.94 0.34 7.31
C ALA A 97 -5.22 0.92 6.69
N SER A 98 -6.15 1.33 7.54
CA SER A 98 -7.26 2.17 7.08
C SER A 98 -6.86 3.63 7.10
N VAL A 99 -7.22 4.37 6.06
CA VAL A 99 -6.86 5.80 5.89
C VAL A 99 -7.29 6.64 7.09
N GLN A 100 -8.51 6.43 7.59
CA GLN A 100 -9.01 7.16 8.76
C GLN A 100 -8.17 6.87 10.01
N SER A 101 -7.68 5.63 10.16
CA SER A 101 -6.86 5.27 11.33
C SER A 101 -5.49 5.92 11.25
N VAL A 102 -4.85 5.93 10.08
CA VAL A 102 -3.55 6.58 9.89
C VAL A 102 -3.69 8.09 10.09
N ALA A 103 -4.67 8.74 9.45
CA ALA A 103 -4.90 10.18 9.54
C ALA A 103 -5.20 10.66 10.97
N ALA A 104 -5.83 9.81 11.80
CA ALA A 104 -6.08 10.12 13.21
C ALA A 104 -4.85 9.88 14.13
N ASN A 105 -3.78 9.24 13.63
CA ASN A 105 -2.61 8.84 14.42
C ASN A 105 -1.29 9.17 13.70
N LEU A 106 -1.24 10.26 12.92
CA LEU A 106 -0.09 10.66 12.08
C LEU A 106 1.25 10.68 12.85
N GLU A 107 1.21 11.04 14.13
CA GLU A 107 2.40 11.07 15.00
C GLU A 107 3.07 9.70 15.19
N GLN A 108 2.37 8.60 14.89
CA GLN A 108 2.91 7.23 14.93
C GLN A 108 3.55 6.79 13.60
N PHE A 109 3.50 7.64 12.57
CA PHE A 109 4.02 7.35 11.22
C PHE A 109 5.20 8.27 10.89
N LYS A 110 6.22 8.25 11.76
CA LYS A 110 7.45 9.05 11.63
C LYS A 110 8.67 8.27 11.13
N ASP A 111 8.51 6.96 10.92
CA ASP A 111 9.58 6.12 10.38
C ASP A 111 9.89 6.45 8.91
N GLU A 112 10.99 5.90 8.42
CA GLU A 112 11.32 6.00 7.00
C GLU A 112 10.51 4.99 6.15
N TYR A 113 9.61 5.49 5.31
CA TYR A 113 8.83 4.73 4.33
C TYR A 113 9.37 4.95 2.92
N SER A 114 9.60 3.86 2.21
CA SER A 114 10.05 3.89 0.82
C SER A 114 8.91 4.01 -0.20
N LEU A 115 7.72 3.53 0.17
CA LEU A 115 6.55 3.46 -0.70
C LEU A 115 5.27 3.52 0.14
N ILE A 116 4.29 4.28 -0.31
CA ILE A 116 2.89 4.15 0.07
C ILE A 116 2.08 3.62 -1.13
N ILE A 117 1.29 2.58 -0.89
CA ILE A 117 0.35 1.99 -1.84
C ILE A 117 -1.06 2.37 -1.41
N ILE A 118 -1.83 2.99 -2.30
CA ILE A 118 -3.21 3.41 -2.07
C ILE A 118 -4.14 2.51 -2.89
N ASP A 119 -4.86 1.61 -2.23
CA ASP A 119 -5.90 0.79 -2.87
C ASP A 119 -7.22 1.56 -2.95
N GLU A 120 -7.92 1.42 -4.08
CA GLU A 120 -9.03 2.27 -4.50
C GLU A 120 -8.67 3.77 -4.53
N CYS A 121 -7.57 4.09 -5.22
CA CYS A 121 -7.03 5.45 -5.29
C CYS A 121 -7.95 6.46 -6.00
N HIS A 122 -9.00 6.03 -6.71
CA HIS A 122 -10.05 6.94 -7.21
C HIS A 122 -10.77 7.71 -6.08
N ARG A 123 -10.66 7.24 -4.82
CA ARG A 123 -11.21 7.90 -3.64
C ARG A 123 -10.33 9.02 -3.09
N VAL A 124 -9.14 9.22 -3.63
CA VAL A 124 -8.27 10.34 -3.25
C VAL A 124 -8.90 11.61 -3.80
N SER A 125 -9.35 12.51 -2.92
CA SER A 125 -9.86 13.82 -3.35
C SER A 125 -8.71 14.75 -3.73
N GLY A 126 -9.00 15.69 -4.63
CA GLY A 126 -8.07 16.77 -5.00
C GLY A 126 -8.01 17.91 -3.98
N GLU A 127 -8.73 17.79 -2.87
CA GLU A 127 -8.70 18.78 -1.79
C GLU A 127 -7.37 18.68 -1.03
N GLU A 128 -6.75 19.84 -0.79
CA GLU A 128 -5.45 19.94 -0.11
C GLU A 128 -5.49 19.33 1.30
N ASP A 129 -6.62 19.44 2.01
CA ASP A 129 -6.78 18.92 3.37
C ASP A 129 -7.32 17.48 3.47
N SER A 130 -7.34 16.74 2.36
CA SER A 130 -7.84 15.37 2.38
C SER A 130 -7.01 14.46 3.30
N GLN A 131 -7.64 13.43 3.86
CA GLN A 131 -6.94 12.47 4.73
C GLN A 131 -5.74 11.82 4.03
N TYR A 132 -5.84 11.57 2.71
CA TYR A 132 -4.74 11.02 1.93
C TYR A 132 -3.58 12.01 1.79
N GLN A 133 -3.86 13.28 1.49
CA GLN A 133 -2.81 14.30 1.37
C GLN A 133 -2.07 14.47 2.70
N ARG A 134 -2.80 14.59 3.81
CA ARG A 134 -2.20 14.69 5.15
C ARG A 134 -1.29 13.52 5.49
N ILE A 135 -1.66 12.29 5.10
CA ILE A 135 -0.80 11.11 5.28
C ILE A 135 0.45 11.22 4.40
N ILE A 136 0.29 11.52 3.11
CA ILE A 136 1.41 11.61 2.16
C ILE A 136 2.39 12.70 2.59
N GLU A 137 1.90 13.87 3.02
CA GLU A 137 2.71 14.97 3.53
C GLU A 137 3.47 14.58 4.79
N GLN A 138 2.80 13.97 5.78
CA GLN A 138 3.46 13.47 6.98
C GLN A 138 4.60 12.50 6.65
N LEU A 139 4.34 11.57 5.71
CA LEU A 139 5.38 10.64 5.29
C LEU A 139 6.52 11.35 4.56
N ARG A 140 6.22 12.32 3.68
CA ARG A 140 7.25 13.09 2.94
C ARG A 140 8.15 13.91 3.85
N GLN A 141 7.66 14.41 4.99
CA GLN A 141 8.49 15.15 5.96
C GLN A 141 9.72 14.35 6.43
N HIS A 142 9.59 13.02 6.49
CA HIS A 142 10.66 12.10 6.89
C HIS A 142 11.27 11.33 5.71
N ASN A 143 10.74 11.50 4.50
CA ASN A 143 11.05 10.65 3.34
C ASN A 143 11.10 11.45 2.03
N THR A 144 12.24 12.09 1.76
CA THR A 144 12.45 12.89 0.52
C THR A 144 12.31 12.08 -0.77
N GLY A 145 12.49 10.75 -0.70
CA GLY A 145 12.33 9.82 -1.82
C GLY A 145 11.06 8.97 -1.78
N LEU A 146 10.04 9.38 -1.01
CA LEU A 146 8.78 8.62 -0.90
C LEU A 146 8.12 8.43 -2.26
N LYS A 147 7.87 7.17 -2.61
CA LYS A 147 7.10 6.80 -3.79
C LYS A 147 5.64 6.63 -3.44
N VAL A 148 4.74 7.03 -4.33
CA VAL A 148 3.30 6.90 -4.17
C VAL A 148 2.74 6.10 -5.34
N LEU A 149 2.04 5.00 -5.03
CA LEU A 149 1.39 4.15 -6.01
C LEU A 149 -0.10 4.05 -5.73
N GLY A 150 -0.93 4.45 -6.69
CA GLY A 150 -2.37 4.19 -6.66
C GLY A 150 -2.71 2.89 -7.37
N LEU A 151 -3.66 2.12 -6.83
CA LEU A 151 -4.35 1.06 -7.56
C LEU A 151 -5.85 1.32 -7.57
N THR A 152 -6.48 1.13 -8.72
CA THR A 152 -7.92 1.30 -8.83
C THR A 152 -8.52 0.46 -9.97
N ALA A 153 -9.84 0.27 -9.94
CA ALA A 153 -10.61 -0.36 -11.02
C ALA A 153 -11.34 0.65 -11.93
N THR A 154 -11.27 1.94 -11.61
CA THR A 154 -12.03 3.02 -12.27
C THR A 154 -11.12 4.15 -12.72
#